data_AF-X1P9M3-F1
#
_entry.id   AF-X1P9M3-F1
#
_cell.length_a   1.000
_cell.length_b   1.000
_cell.length_c   1.000
_cell.angle_alpha   90.00
_cell.angle_beta   90.00
_cell.angle_gamma   90.00
#
_symmetry.space_group_name_H-M   'P 1'
#
loop_
_entity.id
_entity.type
_entity.pdbx_description
1 polymer ?
#
loop_
_entity_poly.entity_id
_entity_poly.type
_entity_poly.pdbx_seq_one_letter_code
_entity_poly.pdbx_strand_id
1 'polypeptide(L)'
;MMQRRVKEEYAIVLDFLPNGHPFDTRGHMKTPIVQAIGKDHFILLELVPKKGNFLQPHEEVYTGEGKRDKIHHIQGKINYNRLTETSKSELNFIIEELVKKNEKKFIEFFNKAGPINTRRHQIELLPGIGKKHMWELIEERKEKEF
;
A
#
# COMPACT_ATOMS: atom_id res chain seq x y z
N MET A 1 -15.04 17.60 -13.54
CA MET A 1 -14.54 16.28 -13.97
C MET A 1 -14.52 15.36 -12.76
N MET A 2 -15.18 14.20 -12.83
CA MET A 2 -15.20 13.24 -11.73
C MET A 2 -13.79 12.62 -11.59
N GLN A 3 -13.06 12.94 -10.52
CA GLN A 3 -11.77 12.29 -10.24
C GLN A 3 -12.02 10.78 -10.14
N ARG A 4 -11.51 10.02 -11.11
CA ARG A 4 -11.54 8.56 -11.07
C ARG A 4 -10.67 8.14 -9.89
N ARG A 5 -11.29 7.84 -8.75
CA ARG A 5 -10.57 7.40 -7.55
C ARG A 5 -9.81 6.14 -7.92
N VAL A 6 -8.49 6.19 -7.77
CA VAL A 6 -7.63 5.01 -7.88
C VAL A 6 -8.17 3.94 -6.94
N LYS A 7 -8.56 2.80 -7.54
CA LYS A 7 -9.06 1.60 -6.86
C LYS A 7 -7.94 0.56 -6.88
N GLU A 8 -7.90 -0.26 -5.84
CA GLU A 8 -7.06 -1.44 -5.78
C GLU A 8 -7.91 -2.64 -6.21
N GLU A 9 -7.33 -3.52 -7.03
CA GLU A 9 -8.00 -4.76 -7.42
C GLU A 9 -7.72 -5.88 -6.41
N TYR A 10 -6.50 -5.92 -5.90
CA TYR A 10 -6.04 -6.84 -4.87
C TYR A 10 -5.42 -6.08 -3.71
N ALA A 11 -5.58 -6.63 -2.50
CA ALA A 11 -4.97 -6.12 -1.29
C ALA A 11 -4.36 -7.27 -0.48
N ILE A 12 -3.32 -6.98 0.29
CA ILE A 12 -2.67 -7.90 1.22
C ILE A 12 -3.12 -7.55 2.63
N VAL A 13 -3.56 -8.55 3.39
CA VAL A 13 -3.99 -8.39 4.78
C VAL A 13 -2.80 -8.05 5.67
N LEU A 14 -2.95 -6.96 6.43
CA LEU A 14 -2.00 -6.52 7.47
C LEU A 14 -2.40 -7.09 8.82
N ASP A 15 -3.69 -6.99 9.17
CA ASP A 15 -4.22 -7.45 10.45
C ASP A 15 -5.72 -7.75 10.34
N PHE A 16 -6.19 -8.69 11.14
CA PHE A 16 -7.60 -9.04 11.24
C PHE A 16 -8.09 -8.86 12.67
N LEU A 17 -9.13 -8.04 12.83
CA LEU A 17 -9.75 -7.76 14.11
C LEU A 17 -11.17 -8.35 14.11
N PRO A 18 -11.36 -9.56 14.68
CA PRO A 18 -12.66 -10.24 14.67
C PRO A 18 -13.77 -9.44 15.35
N ASN A 19 -13.40 -8.63 16.35
CA ASN A 19 -14.32 -7.82 17.14
C ASN A 19 -14.24 -6.32 16.79
N GLY A 20 -13.70 -5.95 15.63
CA GLY A 20 -13.53 -4.54 15.27
C GLY A 20 -12.46 -3.83 16.11
N HIS A 21 -12.46 -2.48 16.05
CA HIS A 21 -11.51 -1.68 16.83
C HIS A 21 -11.75 -1.85 18.36
N PRO A 22 -10.69 -2.02 19.17
CA PRO A 22 -10.83 -2.17 20.62
C PRO A 22 -11.58 -1.00 21.27
N PHE A 23 -11.23 0.22 20.86
CA PHE A 23 -11.80 1.48 21.36
C PHE A 23 -13.11 1.88 20.70
N ASP A 24 -13.69 1.02 19.88
CA ASP A 24 -15.00 1.28 19.28
C ASP A 24 -16.09 1.25 20.36
N THR A 25 -16.83 2.34 20.50
CA THR A 25 -17.90 2.54 21.50
C THR A 25 -19.22 1.91 21.08
N ARG A 26 -19.32 1.35 19.87
CA ARG A 26 -20.55 0.77 19.30
C ARG A 26 -21.00 -0.55 19.94
N GLY A 27 -20.36 -1.00 21.04
CA GLY A 27 -20.81 -2.15 21.84
C GLY A 27 -21.03 -3.42 21.02
N HIS A 28 -22.26 -3.93 21.00
CA HIS A 28 -22.66 -5.14 20.26
C HIS A 28 -22.75 -4.97 18.73
N MET A 29 -22.63 -3.75 18.19
CA MET A 29 -22.60 -3.47 16.75
C MET A 29 -21.19 -3.55 16.15
N LYS A 30 -20.20 -4.06 16.90
CA LYS A 30 -18.84 -4.24 16.39
C LYS A 30 -18.83 -5.24 15.24
N THR A 31 -18.45 -4.75 14.07
CA THR A 31 -18.24 -5.58 12.89
C THR A 31 -16.78 -6.02 12.82
N PRO A 32 -16.50 -7.27 12.40
CA PRO A 32 -15.13 -7.66 12.08
C PRO A 32 -14.55 -6.71 11.04
N ILE A 33 -13.28 -6.35 11.20
CA ILE A 33 -12.56 -5.51 10.23
C ILE A 33 -11.23 -6.15 9.89
N VAL A 34 -10.75 -5.85 8.69
CA VAL A 34 -9.44 -6.25 8.19
C VAL A 34 -8.73 -4.97 7.78
N GLN A 35 -7.52 -4.76 8.29
CA GLN A 35 -6.63 -3.74 7.75
C GLN A 35 -5.78 -4.38 6.65
N ALA A 36 -5.67 -3.71 5.51
CA ALA A 36 -4.99 -4.24 4.34
C ALA A 36 -4.26 -3.13 3.57
N ILE A 37 -3.26 -3.52 2.79
CA ILE A 37 -2.56 -2.65 1.85
C ILE A 37 -2.86 -3.08 0.41
N GLY A 38 -3.20 -2.14 -0.44
CA GLY A 38 -3.36 -2.36 -1.88
C GLY A 38 -2.06 -2.77 -2.56
N LYS A 39 -2.15 -3.69 -3.53
CA LYS A 39 -0.98 -4.26 -4.20
C LYS A 39 -0.35 -3.31 -5.23
N ASP A 40 -1.14 -2.44 -5.85
CA ASP A 40 -0.67 -1.65 -6.99
C ASP A 40 -0.28 -0.21 -6.61
N HIS A 41 -1.08 0.42 -5.73
CA HIS A 41 -0.92 1.81 -5.33
C HIS A 41 -0.65 1.99 -3.85
N PHE A 42 -0.42 0.88 -3.11
CA PHE A 42 -0.11 0.89 -1.68
C PHE A 42 -1.16 1.63 -0.84
N ILE A 43 -2.42 1.63 -1.29
CA ILE A 43 -3.51 2.28 -0.57
C ILE A 43 -3.83 1.46 0.68
N LEU A 44 -3.79 2.11 1.85
CA LEU A 44 -4.24 1.49 3.10
C LEU A 44 -5.77 1.46 3.13
N LEU A 45 -6.33 0.28 3.40
CA LEU A 45 -7.74 -0.01 3.35
C LEU A 45 -8.22 -0.63 4.66
N GLU A 46 -9.44 -0.27 5.04
CA GLU A 46 -10.23 -0.99 6.03
C GLU A 46 -11.32 -1.76 5.28
N LEU A 47 -11.33 -3.08 5.42
CA LEU A 47 -12.23 -4.00 4.74
C LEU A 47 -13.12 -4.69 5.76
N VAL A 48 -14.34 -5.03 5.35
CA VAL A 48 -15.24 -5.86 6.14
C VAL A 48 -15.29 -7.24 5.51
N PRO A 49 -14.89 -8.31 6.22
CA PRO A 49 -14.94 -9.66 5.70
C PRO A 49 -16.39 -10.17 5.65
N LYS A 50 -16.61 -11.23 4.88
CA LYS A 50 -17.87 -11.96 4.95
C LYS A 50 -18.00 -12.67 6.31
N LYS A 51 -19.24 -12.91 6.72
CA LYS A 51 -19.54 -13.60 7.99
C LYS A 51 -18.88 -14.98 8.01
N GLY A 52 -18.16 -15.28 9.08
CA GLY A 52 -17.48 -16.58 9.27
C GLY A 52 -16.12 -16.70 8.58
N ASN A 53 -15.71 -15.71 7.77
CA ASN A 53 -14.38 -15.72 7.17
C ASN A 53 -13.34 -15.21 8.16
N PHE A 54 -12.33 -16.03 8.40
CA PHE A 54 -11.11 -15.63 9.12
C PHE A 54 -10.03 -15.32 8.09
N LEU A 55 -9.33 -14.20 8.26
CA LEU A 55 -8.25 -13.79 7.38
C LEU A 55 -6.95 -13.77 8.17
N GLN A 56 -5.87 -14.19 7.52
CA GLN A 56 -4.54 -14.18 8.10
C GLN A 56 -3.73 -13.00 7.56
N PRO A 57 -2.78 -12.44 8.34
CA PRO A 57 -1.75 -11.56 7.79
C PRO A 57 -1.07 -12.19 6.56
N HIS A 58 -0.62 -11.36 5.63
CA HIS A 58 0.03 -11.75 4.36
C HIS A 58 -0.91 -12.42 3.33
N GLU A 59 -2.17 -12.65 3.69
CA GLU A 59 -3.15 -13.20 2.76
C GLU A 59 -3.52 -12.18 1.67
N GLU A 60 -3.47 -12.60 0.40
CA GLU A 60 -3.95 -11.79 -0.72
C GLU A 60 -5.48 -11.94 -0.87
N VAL A 61 -6.18 -10.81 -0.94
CA VAL A 61 -7.63 -10.74 -1.07
C VAL A 61 -8.05 -9.87 -2.25
N TYR A 62 -9.04 -10.36 -3.00
CA TYR A 62 -9.66 -9.59 -4.08
C TYR A 62 -10.61 -8.52 -3.52
N THR A 63 -10.38 -7.26 -3.91
CA THR A 63 -11.17 -6.09 -3.51
C THR A 63 -11.79 -5.34 -4.70
N GLY A 64 -11.60 -5.85 -5.92
CA GLY A 64 -12.17 -5.29 -7.16
C GLY A 64 -13.70 -5.32 -7.24
N GLU A 65 -14.24 -4.95 -8.41
CA GLU A 65 -15.69 -4.80 -8.65
C GLU A 65 -16.42 -6.13 -8.89
N GLY A 66 -15.68 -7.20 -9.19
CA GLY A 66 -16.22 -8.53 -9.43
C GLY A 66 -16.69 -9.25 -8.15
N LYS A 67 -16.95 -10.55 -8.28
CA LYS A 67 -17.31 -11.41 -7.15
C LYS A 67 -16.12 -11.53 -6.20
N ARG A 68 -16.31 -11.06 -4.97
CA ARG A 68 -15.32 -11.20 -3.88
C ARG A 68 -15.60 -12.45 -3.09
N ASP A 69 -14.60 -13.26 -2.80
CA ASP A 69 -14.78 -14.50 -2.05
C ASP A 69 -14.82 -14.27 -0.54
N LYS A 70 -13.83 -13.55 0.00
CA LYS A 70 -13.64 -13.35 1.44
C LYS A 70 -14.09 -11.99 1.97
N ILE A 71 -14.13 -10.98 1.11
CA ILE A 71 -14.47 -9.60 1.48
C ILE A 71 -15.93 -9.32 1.14
N HIS A 72 -16.68 -8.76 2.10
CA HIS A 72 -18.03 -8.27 1.87
C HIS A 72 -17.99 -6.91 1.17
N HIS A 73 -17.33 -5.93 1.78
CA HIS A 73 -17.17 -4.59 1.21
C HIS A 73 -15.93 -3.87 1.73
N ILE A 74 -15.53 -2.83 1.02
CA ILE A 74 -14.48 -1.90 1.45
C ILE A 74 -15.17 -0.86 2.34
N GLN A 75 -14.76 -0.75 3.60
CA GLN A 75 -15.27 0.27 4.52
C GLN A 75 -14.71 1.65 4.14
N GLY A 76 -13.43 1.73 3.78
CA GLY A 76 -12.82 2.95 3.27
C GLY A 76 -11.30 2.90 3.21
N LYS A 77 -10.73 4.02 2.78
CA LYS A 77 -9.28 4.27 2.90
C LYS A 77 -8.98 4.73 4.32
N ILE A 78 -7.85 4.30 4.87
CA ILE A 78 -7.38 4.72 6.18
C ILE A 78 -6.01 5.39 6.08
N ASN A 79 -5.70 6.24 7.05
CA ASN A 79 -4.38 6.84 7.18
C ASN A 79 -3.48 5.94 8.02
N TYR A 80 -2.16 6.08 7.86
CA TYR A 80 -1.16 5.31 8.60
C TYR A 80 -1.35 5.35 10.13
N ASN A 81 -1.78 6.49 10.66
CA ASN A 81 -2.04 6.68 12.09
C ASN A 81 -3.23 5.85 12.63
N ARG A 82 -4.11 5.34 11.76
CA ARG A 82 -5.22 4.46 12.14
C ARG A 82 -4.88 2.97 12.06
N LEU A 83 -3.67 2.62 11.61
CA LEU A 83 -3.20 1.24 11.63
C LEU A 83 -3.00 0.76 13.07
N THR A 84 -3.31 -0.51 13.31
CA THR A 84 -2.91 -1.20 14.55
C THR A 84 -1.40 -1.29 14.62
N GLU A 85 -0.83 -1.47 15.83
CA GLU A 85 0.62 -1.70 15.95
C GLU A 85 1.05 -2.96 15.18
N THR A 86 0.26 -4.03 15.23
CA THR A 86 0.47 -5.22 14.39
C THR A 86 0.49 -4.85 12.91
N SER A 87 -0.49 -4.10 12.41
CA SER A 87 -0.52 -3.67 11.01
C SER A 87 0.70 -2.83 10.62
N LYS A 88 1.19 -1.96 11.49
CA LYS A 88 2.40 -1.15 11.22
C LYS A 88 3.65 -2.02 11.14
N SER A 89 3.78 -3.01 12.03
CA SER A 89 4.87 -3.97 11.98
C SER A 89 4.85 -4.77 10.68
N GLU A 90 3.70 -5.31 10.30
CA GLU A 90 3.53 -6.09 9.06
C GLU A 90 3.70 -5.25 7.79
N LEU A 91 3.29 -3.97 7.83
CA LEU A 91 3.34 -3.08 6.68
C LEU A 91 4.76 -2.97 6.09
N ASN A 92 5.78 -2.84 6.94
CA ASN A 92 7.16 -2.70 6.47
C ASN A 92 7.63 -3.95 5.72
N PHE A 93 7.35 -5.14 6.26
CA PHE A 93 7.70 -6.41 5.62
C PHE A 93 6.98 -6.60 4.29
N ILE A 94 5.68 -6.31 4.26
CA ILE A 94 4.86 -6.48 3.05
C ILE A 94 5.26 -5.47 1.96
N ILE A 95 5.58 -4.23 2.32
CA ILE A 95 6.08 -3.24 1.34
C ILE A 95 7.38 -3.72 0.72
N GLU A 96 8.33 -4.20 1.53
CA GLU A 96 9.61 -4.72 1.01
C GLU A 96 9.39 -5.88 0.04
N GLU A 97 8.50 -6.81 0.38
CA GLU A 97 8.16 -7.94 -0.48
C GLU A 97 7.47 -7.48 -1.79
N LEU A 98 6.53 -6.54 -1.70
CA LEU A 98 5.84 -5.99 -2.87
C LEU A 98 6.78 -5.23 -3.80
N VAL A 99 7.75 -4.50 -3.24
CA VAL A 99 8.79 -3.80 -4.02
C VAL A 99 9.68 -4.81 -4.72
N LYS A 100 10.16 -5.86 -4.03
CA LYS A 100 10.96 -6.94 -4.63
C LYS A 100 10.19 -7.70 -5.72
N LYS A 101 8.92 -8.04 -5.48
CA LYS A 101 8.06 -8.71 -6.46
C LYS A 101 7.83 -7.88 -7.72
N ASN A 102 7.82 -6.55 -7.58
CA ASN A 102 7.61 -5.60 -8.68
C ASN A 102 8.87 -4.79 -9.01
N GLU A 103 10.05 -5.37 -8.80
CA GLU A 103 11.35 -4.68 -8.90
C GLU A 103 11.48 -3.88 -10.19
N LYS A 104 11.08 -4.46 -11.32
CA LYS A 104 11.10 -3.81 -12.64
C LYS A 104 10.41 -2.44 -12.65
N LYS A 105 9.26 -2.31 -12.00
CA LYS A 105 8.49 -1.05 -11.91
C LYS A 105 9.27 0.03 -11.16
N PHE A 106 10.00 -0.37 -10.12
CA PHE A 106 10.78 0.55 -9.28
C PHE A 106 12.15 0.88 -9.90
N ILE A 107 12.81 -0.07 -10.56
CA ILE A 107 14.00 0.19 -11.36
C ILE A 107 13.68 1.17 -12.50
N GLU A 108 12.55 0.97 -13.17
CA GLU A 108 12.08 1.86 -14.23
C GLU A 108 11.90 3.30 -13.75
N PHE A 109 11.55 3.53 -12.48
CA PHE A 109 11.55 4.87 -11.90
C PHE A 109 12.95 5.49 -11.89
N PHE A 110 14.01 4.76 -11.52
CA PHE A 110 15.37 5.29 -11.56
C PHE A 110 15.84 5.57 -12.99
N ASN A 111 15.51 4.70 -13.94
CA ASN A 111 15.86 4.88 -15.35
C ASN A 111 15.11 6.08 -15.98
N LYS A 112 13.82 6.28 -15.64
CA LYS A 112 12.96 7.30 -16.27
C LYS A 112 12.77 8.60 -15.48
N ALA A 113 13.22 8.67 -14.22
CA ALA A 113 12.99 9.84 -13.38
C ALA A 113 13.58 11.11 -14.00
N GLY A 114 12.85 12.21 -13.92
CA GLY A 114 13.24 13.50 -14.50
C GLY A 114 13.22 14.66 -13.51
N PRO A 115 13.59 15.87 -13.96
CA PRO A 115 13.44 17.08 -13.19
C PRO A 115 11.95 17.38 -12.95
N ILE A 116 11.57 17.71 -11.72
CA ILE A 116 10.23 18.22 -11.38
C ILE A 116 10.15 19.69 -11.79
N ASN A 117 11.22 20.44 -11.52
CA ASN A 117 11.41 21.82 -11.93
C ASN A 117 12.92 22.10 -12.08
N THR A 118 13.28 23.35 -12.36
CA THR A 118 14.68 23.78 -12.57
C THR A 118 15.58 23.58 -11.35
N ARG A 119 15.03 23.39 -10.15
CA ARG A 119 15.78 23.29 -8.88
C ARG A 119 15.70 21.92 -8.22
N ARG A 120 14.80 21.03 -8.64
CA ARG A 120 14.49 19.77 -7.94
C ARG A 120 14.23 18.63 -8.93
N HIS A 121 14.85 17.49 -8.67
CA HIS A 121 14.68 16.23 -9.40
C HIS A 121 13.75 15.25 -8.67
N GLN A 122 13.10 14.34 -9.41
CA GLN A 122 12.22 13.31 -8.83
C GLN A 122 12.96 12.34 -7.89
N ILE A 123 14.21 12.00 -8.23
CA ILE A 123 15.08 11.13 -7.41
C ILE A 123 15.33 11.74 -6.02
N GLU A 124 15.41 13.07 -5.90
CA GLU A 124 15.57 13.78 -4.62
C GLU A 124 14.32 13.71 -3.72
N LEU A 125 13.21 13.12 -4.19
CA LEU A 125 12.06 12.83 -3.34
C LEU A 125 12.30 11.61 -2.45
N LEU A 126 13.27 10.76 -2.79
CA LEU A 126 13.59 9.58 -2.01
C LEU A 126 14.30 10.00 -0.71
N PRO A 127 13.84 9.51 0.45
CA PRO A 127 14.46 9.83 1.72
C PRO A 127 15.93 9.37 1.72
N GLY A 128 16.83 10.26 2.14
CA GLY A 128 18.28 10.00 2.14
C GLY A 128 19.01 10.36 0.84
N ILE A 129 18.30 10.70 -0.25
CA ILE A 129 18.92 11.08 -1.52
C ILE A 129 18.94 12.59 -1.69
N GLY A 130 20.12 13.18 -1.49
CA GLY A 130 20.41 14.59 -1.81
C GLY A 130 21.02 14.76 -3.21
N LYS A 131 21.40 16.00 -3.55
CA LYS A 131 21.97 16.35 -4.86
C LYS A 131 23.16 15.50 -5.29
N LYS A 132 24.06 15.16 -4.35
CA LYS A 132 25.25 14.35 -4.64
C LYS A 132 24.87 12.97 -5.18
N HIS A 133 24.13 12.19 -4.40
CA HIS A 133 23.65 10.85 -4.79
C HIS A 133 22.74 10.89 -6.02
N MET A 134 21.93 11.96 -6.17
CA MET A 134 21.11 12.14 -7.37
C MET A 134 21.97 12.27 -8.63
N TRP A 135 23.05 13.05 -8.61
CA TRP A 135 23.96 13.16 -9.75
C TRP A 135 24.69 11.85 -10.05
N GLU A 136 25.14 11.13 -9.01
CA GLU A 136 25.76 9.80 -9.17
C GLU A 136 24.81 8.84 -9.93
N LEU A 137 23.54 8.75 -9.50
CA LEU A 137 22.54 7.91 -10.17
C LEU A 137 22.24 8.37 -11.60
N ILE A 138 22.25 9.68 -11.87
CA ILE A 138 22.00 10.21 -13.21
C ILE A 138 23.17 9.93 -14.16
N GLU A 139 24.41 10.04 -13.70
CA GLU A 139 25.57 9.72 -14.53
C GLU A 139 25.64 8.21 -14.81
N GLU A 140 25.42 7.36 -13.80
CA GLU A 140 25.45 5.91 -13.98
C GLU A 140 24.39 5.43 -14.98
N ARG A 141 23.15 5.93 -14.90
CA ARG A 141 22.10 5.54 -15.87
C ARG A 141 22.32 6.04 -17.29
N LYS A 142 23.18 7.06 -17.50
CA LYS A 142 23.53 7.53 -18.86
C LYS A 142 24.46 6.55 -19.55
N GLU A 143 25.28 5.83 -18.80
CA GLU A 143 26.14 4.78 -19.33
C GLU A 143 25.30 3.55 -19.71
N LYS A 144 24.40 3.13 -18.81
CA LYS A 144 23.50 2.00 -19.03
C LYS A 144 22.28 2.09 -18.11
N GLU A 145 21.11 1.72 -18.61
CA GLU A 145 19.93 1.51 -17.76
C GLU A 145 20.20 0.46 -16.68
N PHE A 146 19.73 0.75 -15.45
CA PHE A 146 19.72 -0.17 -14.32
C PHE A 146 18.83 -1.39 -14.61
#